data_AF-A0A956INY7-F1
#
_entry.id   AF-A0A956INY7-F1
#
_cell.length_a   1.000
_cell.length_b   1.000
_cell.length_c   1.000
_cell.angle_alpha   90.00
_cell.angle_beta   90.00
_cell.angle_gamma   90.00
#
_symmetry.space_group_name_H-M   'P 1'
#
loop_
_entity.id
_entity.type
_entity.pdbx_description
1 polymer ?
#
loop_
_entity_poly.entity_id
_entity_poly.type
_entity_poly.pdbx_seq_one_letter_code
_entity_poly.pdbx_strand_id
1 'polypeptide(L)'
;MPRAVTLRTSRLGTRFGVAAWLARAALGFSAIGCEEHPEPGPSAAGSVIALPSTAPSASAHRVYATSWSLELPRRAAGPRSLVISGKRVLRVAKDEVEEFGIAPLQRVASQPLPGARYGLTLKDGAFVGLGTRELLLLPNPDTKREDDVELRTPRVSVFPGSQLFADRREERDIWVHHPFDASLYRYEVAPSTSVLLPMKEVVELKDFDHGAFAGLANGSFVYSVGKQLYQIYPGGKAKQLGELSDLSAKVWRILPTRRIDQVWVMDETGKAVRVNLADRLRVSSALSSPEHKPSDGAEVAKPLKPFDTISSGRYIARLLVGSGKSERRWKLVVDDLSGKRVLEVDLPPDPLDDGKAYDDWIQRVTRNFELAISDAPALVAVGGPNRITLWDLKTQESQKLTDAPLAAPSNSAR
;
A
#
# COMPACT_ATOMS: atom_id res chain seq x y z
N MET A 1 40.74 -15.05 -53.35
CA MET A 1 41.45 -13.87 -52.80
C MET A 1 40.92 -13.56 -51.41
N PRO A 2 41.59 -13.97 -50.32
CA PRO A 2 41.15 -13.64 -48.97
C PRO A 2 41.90 -12.39 -48.44
N ARG A 3 41.16 -11.45 -47.85
CA ARG A 3 41.72 -10.31 -47.11
C ARG A 3 41.89 -10.68 -45.65
N ALA A 4 43.13 -10.65 -45.18
CA ALA A 4 43.49 -10.69 -43.77
C ALA A 4 43.26 -9.31 -43.14
N VAL A 5 42.66 -9.28 -41.94
CA VAL A 5 42.75 -8.11 -41.04
C VAL A 5 43.01 -8.59 -39.62
N THR A 6 43.95 -7.90 -39.01
CA THR A 6 44.84 -8.26 -37.91
C THR A 6 44.19 -8.01 -36.54
N LEU A 7 44.30 -8.99 -35.64
CA LEU A 7 43.98 -8.86 -34.21
C LEU A 7 45.04 -7.99 -33.52
N ARG A 8 44.61 -6.90 -32.88
CA ARG A 8 45.42 -6.11 -31.93
C ARG A 8 44.99 -6.45 -30.52
N THR A 9 45.85 -7.17 -29.82
CA THR A 9 45.80 -7.39 -28.37
C THR A 9 46.52 -6.24 -27.66
N SER A 10 45.84 -5.51 -26.77
CA SER A 10 46.49 -4.65 -25.77
C SER A 10 46.39 -5.31 -24.40
N ARG A 11 47.56 -5.68 -23.86
CA ARG A 11 47.82 -6.05 -22.46
C ARG A 11 48.10 -4.78 -21.65
N LEU A 12 47.49 -4.69 -20.46
CA LEU A 12 47.94 -4.03 -19.23
C LEU A 12 46.92 -4.48 -18.17
N GLY A 13 47.24 -5.33 -17.18
CA GLY A 13 48.12 -5.06 -16.03
C GLY A 13 47.40 -4.05 -15.10
N THR A 14 47.09 -4.27 -13.82
CA THR A 14 47.65 -5.20 -12.83
C THR A 14 46.81 -5.07 -11.52
N ARG A 15 46.66 -6.21 -10.80
CA ARG A 15 46.73 -6.39 -9.32
C ARG A 15 45.66 -5.87 -8.34
N PHE A 16 45.56 -6.68 -7.27
CA PHE A 16 44.90 -6.55 -5.96
C PHE A 16 43.41 -6.91 -5.93
N GLY A 17 42.90 -7.76 -5.05
CA GLY A 17 43.51 -8.51 -3.94
C GLY A 17 42.38 -9.27 -3.24
N VAL A 18 42.55 -10.58 -3.10
CA VAL A 18 41.68 -11.42 -2.28
C VAL A 18 42.00 -11.13 -0.82
N ALA A 19 41.01 -10.70 -0.04
CA ALA A 19 41.10 -10.65 1.42
C ALA A 19 39.82 -11.20 2.02
N ALA A 20 39.91 -12.45 2.45
CA ALA A 20 39.00 -13.09 3.38
C ALA A 20 39.08 -12.40 4.74
N TRP A 21 37.94 -12.16 5.39
CA TRP A 21 37.88 -12.02 6.85
C TRP A 21 36.57 -12.64 7.36
N LEU A 22 36.74 -13.79 8.00
CA LEU A 22 35.83 -14.39 8.97
C LEU A 22 36.38 -14.10 10.38
N ALA A 23 35.46 -14.02 11.34
CA ALA A 23 35.60 -14.30 12.78
C ALA A 23 35.53 -13.13 13.77
N ARG A 24 34.80 -13.45 14.86
CA ARG A 24 34.54 -12.77 16.15
C ARG A 24 33.32 -11.83 16.14
N ALA A 25 32.31 -12.01 17.00
CA ALA A 25 32.39 -12.39 18.40
C ALA A 25 31.22 -13.27 18.87
N ALA A 26 31.58 -14.31 19.62
CA ALA A 26 30.78 -14.93 20.67
C ALA A 26 31.46 -14.60 22.01
N LEU A 27 30.64 -14.39 23.05
CA LEU A 27 30.88 -14.33 24.52
C LEU A 27 29.95 -13.23 25.06
N GLY A 28 29.05 -13.47 26.01
CA GLY A 28 28.67 -14.66 26.74
C GLY A 28 27.52 -14.32 27.70
N PHE A 29 26.83 -15.33 28.22
CA PHE A 29 26.13 -15.27 29.51
C PHE A 29 25.93 -16.73 29.99
N SER A 30 26.75 -17.12 30.96
CA SER A 30 26.40 -18.09 32.01
C SER A 30 25.30 -17.44 32.88
N ALA A 31 24.41 -18.09 33.63
CA ALA A 31 24.35 -19.41 34.24
C ALA A 31 22.94 -19.60 34.85
N ILE A 32 22.47 -20.86 34.85
CA ILE A 32 21.89 -21.61 35.98
C ILE A 32 20.55 -21.14 36.61
N GLY A 33 19.59 -22.08 36.66
CA GLY A 33 18.46 -22.05 37.58
C GLY A 33 17.39 -23.09 37.30
N CYS A 34 17.72 -24.38 37.42
CA CYS A 34 16.75 -25.48 37.55
C CYS A 34 16.35 -25.60 39.02
N GLU A 35 15.06 -25.62 39.33
CA GLU A 35 14.57 -26.22 40.57
C GLU A 35 13.16 -26.81 40.35
N GLU A 36 13.00 -28.02 40.84
CA GLU A 36 11.95 -29.00 40.56
C GLU A 36 11.17 -29.26 41.86
N HIS A 37 9.83 -29.34 41.75
CA HIS A 37 8.87 -30.09 42.59
C HIS A 37 8.70 -29.75 44.10
N PRO A 38 7.63 -30.21 44.83
CA PRO A 38 6.52 -31.12 44.46
C PRO A 38 5.08 -30.66 44.86
N GLU A 39 4.07 -31.39 44.36
CA GLU A 39 2.71 -31.48 44.94
C GLU A 39 2.69 -32.37 46.20
N PRO A 40 1.66 -32.23 47.06
CA PRO A 40 0.81 -33.41 47.29
C PRO A 40 -0.69 -33.09 47.51
N GLY A 41 -1.56 -33.87 46.84
CA GLY A 41 -2.50 -34.80 47.48
C GLY A 41 -3.83 -34.31 48.12
N PRO A 42 -4.81 -35.23 48.32
CA PRO A 42 -6.23 -34.97 48.09
C PRO A 42 -7.09 -34.93 49.37
N SER A 43 -8.29 -34.36 49.29
CA SER A 43 -9.39 -34.72 50.21
C SER A 43 -10.76 -34.52 49.56
N ALA A 44 -11.51 -35.62 49.49
CA ALA A 44 -12.92 -35.69 49.13
C ALA A 44 -13.80 -35.40 50.35
N ALA A 45 -14.96 -34.76 50.15
CA ALA A 45 -16.22 -35.07 50.81
C ALA A 45 -17.33 -34.19 50.21
N GLY A 46 -18.39 -34.83 49.73
CA GLY A 46 -19.54 -34.16 49.14
C GLY A 46 -20.47 -33.53 50.17
N SER A 47 -21.26 -32.56 49.70
CA SER A 47 -22.56 -32.27 50.28
C SER A 47 -23.49 -31.77 49.18
N VAL A 48 -24.62 -32.48 49.05
CA VAL A 48 -25.74 -32.19 48.17
C VAL A 48 -26.54 -31.04 48.78
N ILE A 49 -26.64 -29.90 48.11
CA ILE A 49 -27.70 -28.91 48.39
C ILE A 49 -28.23 -28.30 47.09
N ALA A 50 -29.50 -28.60 46.86
CA ALA A 50 -30.56 -27.87 46.15
C ALA A 50 -30.19 -26.90 45.00
N LEU A 51 -30.81 -27.15 43.84
CA LEU A 51 -31.02 -26.17 42.77
C LEU A 51 -31.80 -24.95 43.29
N PRO A 52 -31.32 -23.73 43.02
CA PRO A 52 -32.20 -22.64 42.66
C PRO A 52 -32.05 -22.35 41.16
N SER A 53 -33.20 -22.37 40.49
CA SER A 53 -33.42 -21.73 39.20
C SER A 53 -32.81 -20.32 39.19
N THR A 54 -31.70 -20.15 38.47
CA THR A 54 -31.21 -18.83 38.06
C THR A 54 -31.06 -18.83 36.55
N ALA A 55 -31.84 -17.96 35.92
CA ALA A 55 -31.78 -17.62 34.51
C ALA A 55 -30.32 -17.44 34.03
N PRO A 56 -30.01 -17.74 32.74
CA PRO A 56 -28.67 -17.55 32.21
C PRO A 56 -28.23 -16.10 32.41
N SER A 57 -27.14 -15.96 33.17
CA SER A 57 -26.47 -14.72 33.52
C SER A 57 -26.17 -13.89 32.28
N ALA A 58 -26.51 -12.60 32.34
CA ALA A 58 -26.26 -11.55 31.35
C ALA A 58 -24.76 -11.21 31.16
N SER A 59 -23.90 -12.21 31.17
CA SER A 59 -22.44 -12.07 31.07
C SER A 59 -21.89 -12.32 29.66
N ALA A 60 -22.71 -12.79 28.72
CA ALA A 60 -22.31 -12.87 27.30
C ALA A 60 -22.31 -11.50 26.60
N HIS A 61 -23.10 -10.51 27.06
CA HIS A 61 -23.23 -9.23 26.38
C HIS A 61 -22.06 -8.24 26.59
N ARG A 62 -21.12 -8.52 27.50
CA ARG A 62 -20.03 -7.57 27.83
C ARG A 62 -18.80 -7.66 26.94
N VAL A 63 -18.68 -8.71 26.12
CA VAL A 63 -17.61 -8.82 25.10
C VAL A 63 -17.95 -8.02 23.83
N TYR A 64 -19.21 -7.63 23.66
CA TYR A 64 -19.70 -6.96 22.44
C TYR A 64 -19.36 -5.48 22.33
N ALA A 65 -18.98 -4.82 23.43
CA ALA A 65 -18.66 -3.39 23.44
C ALA A 65 -17.15 -3.08 23.27
N THR A 66 -16.28 -4.07 23.48
CA THR A 66 -14.81 -3.90 23.45
C THR A 66 -14.19 -4.06 22.06
N SER A 67 -14.89 -4.66 21.10
CA SER A 67 -14.37 -4.82 19.72
C SER A 67 -14.51 -3.54 18.87
N TRP A 68 -15.44 -2.64 19.21
CA TRP A 68 -15.68 -1.41 18.43
C TRP A 68 -14.73 -0.26 18.77
N SER A 69 -14.01 -0.36 19.89
CA SER A 69 -12.92 0.55 20.26
C SER A 69 -11.58 0.21 19.60
N LEU A 70 -11.48 -0.88 18.82
CA LEU A 70 -10.27 -1.21 18.07
C LEU A 70 -9.98 -0.10 17.07
N GLU A 71 -8.92 0.68 17.30
CA GLU A 71 -8.50 1.68 16.33
C GLU A 71 -8.15 0.99 15.01
N LEU A 72 -8.72 1.48 13.90
CA LEU A 72 -8.31 0.97 12.59
C LEU A 72 -6.90 1.52 12.36
N PRO A 73 -5.90 0.65 12.16
CA PRO A 73 -4.58 1.13 11.79
C PRO A 73 -4.70 1.87 10.46
N ARG A 74 -4.03 3.02 10.36
CA ARG A 74 -3.92 3.73 9.09
C ARG A 74 -3.21 2.82 8.09
N ARG A 75 -3.67 2.79 6.85
CA ARG A 75 -3.03 1.98 5.81
C ARG A 75 -1.59 2.47 5.60
N ALA A 76 -0.61 1.58 5.66
CA ALA A 76 0.77 1.92 5.26
C ALA A 76 0.82 2.24 3.76
N ALA A 77 1.82 3.01 3.32
CA ALA A 77 2.12 3.05 1.89
C ALA A 77 2.46 1.61 1.55
N GLY A 78 1.73 1.05 0.60
CA GLY A 78 1.63 -0.38 0.51
C GLY A 78 1.08 -0.75 -0.85
N PRO A 79 1.26 -2.01 -1.21
CA PRO A 79 0.94 -2.47 -2.52
C PRO A 79 -0.58 -2.49 -2.69
N ARG A 80 -1.02 -2.17 -3.90
CA ARG A 80 -2.40 -1.78 -4.19
C ARG A 80 -3.09 -2.90 -4.97
N SER A 81 -4.32 -3.20 -4.62
CA SER A 81 -5.24 -4.03 -5.40
C SER A 81 -5.98 -3.24 -6.48
N LEU A 82 -5.83 -1.92 -6.52
CA LEU A 82 -6.50 -1.04 -7.46
C LEU A 82 -5.53 0.01 -7.99
N VAL A 83 -5.38 0.09 -9.32
CA VAL A 83 -4.58 1.13 -9.98
C VAL A 83 -5.28 1.65 -11.23
N ILE A 84 -5.07 2.93 -11.54
CA ILE A 84 -5.64 3.59 -12.73
C ILE A 84 -4.49 3.98 -13.66
N SER A 85 -4.66 3.74 -14.96
CA SER A 85 -3.74 4.17 -16.00
C SER A 85 -4.51 4.60 -17.24
N GLY A 86 -4.52 5.91 -17.52
CA GLY A 86 -5.29 6.45 -18.65
C GLY A 86 -6.76 6.06 -18.56
N LYS A 87 -7.28 5.41 -19.60
CA LYS A 87 -8.68 4.98 -19.69
C LYS A 87 -8.97 3.60 -19.08
N ARG A 88 -8.09 3.10 -18.23
CA ARG A 88 -8.08 1.71 -17.79
C ARG A 88 -7.89 1.63 -16.28
N VAL A 89 -8.52 0.65 -15.67
CA VAL A 89 -8.41 0.34 -14.24
C VAL A 89 -7.99 -1.12 -14.11
N LEU A 90 -6.94 -1.39 -13.36
CA LEU A 90 -6.58 -2.74 -12.96
C LEU A 90 -7.12 -3.01 -11.57
N ARG A 91 -7.90 -4.09 -11.43
CA ARG A 91 -8.30 -4.69 -10.17
C ARG A 91 -7.48 -5.96 -9.95
N VAL A 92 -6.99 -6.14 -8.73
CA VAL A 92 -6.35 -7.37 -8.30
C VAL A 92 -7.32 -8.13 -7.42
N ALA A 93 -7.90 -9.20 -7.97
CA ALA A 93 -8.75 -10.13 -7.25
C ALA A 93 -7.88 -11.23 -6.60
N LYS A 94 -8.51 -12.22 -5.96
CA LYS A 94 -7.79 -13.24 -5.15
C LYS A 94 -6.80 -14.07 -5.98
N ASP A 95 -7.17 -14.43 -7.22
CA ASP A 95 -6.40 -15.35 -8.08
C ASP A 95 -6.39 -14.91 -9.56
N GLU A 96 -6.75 -13.65 -9.81
CA GLU A 96 -6.78 -13.06 -11.15
C GLU A 96 -6.52 -11.56 -11.06
N VAL A 97 -6.13 -10.98 -12.19
CA VAL A 97 -6.15 -9.54 -12.40
C VAL A 97 -7.17 -9.23 -13.48
N GLU A 98 -7.96 -8.21 -13.25
CA GLU A 98 -9.01 -7.79 -14.14
C GLU A 98 -8.76 -6.36 -14.60
N GLU A 99 -8.89 -6.16 -15.91
CA GLU A 99 -8.79 -4.86 -16.53
C GLU A 99 -10.17 -4.35 -16.89
N PHE A 100 -10.47 -3.12 -16.51
CA PHE A 100 -11.72 -2.44 -16.80
C PHE A 100 -11.47 -1.20 -17.65
N GLY A 101 -12.31 -0.98 -18.66
CA GLY A 101 -12.48 0.34 -19.27
C GLY A 101 -13.23 1.26 -18.31
N ILE A 102 -13.15 2.59 -18.51
CA ILE A 102 -13.79 3.58 -17.61
C ILE A 102 -15.05 4.27 -18.19
N ALA A 103 -15.32 4.06 -19.48
CA ALA A 103 -16.41 4.73 -20.19
C ALA A 103 -17.00 3.77 -21.26
N PRO A 104 -17.83 2.79 -20.87
CA PRO A 104 -18.33 2.54 -19.51
C PRO A 104 -17.35 1.77 -18.61
N LEU A 105 -17.60 1.77 -17.29
CA LEU A 105 -16.92 0.89 -16.33
C LEU A 105 -17.29 -0.57 -16.59
N GLN A 106 -16.54 -1.23 -17.46
CA GLN A 106 -16.80 -2.59 -17.91
C GLN A 106 -15.51 -3.39 -18.00
N ARG A 107 -15.58 -4.68 -17.61
CA ARG A 107 -14.45 -5.60 -17.71
C ARG A 107 -14.07 -5.82 -19.18
N VAL A 108 -12.82 -5.52 -19.51
CA VAL A 108 -12.21 -5.67 -20.83
C VAL A 108 -11.43 -6.98 -20.90
N ALA A 109 -10.69 -7.31 -19.84
CA ALA A 109 -9.92 -8.54 -19.76
C ALA A 109 -9.94 -9.10 -18.33
N SER A 110 -9.79 -10.42 -18.20
CA SER A 110 -9.39 -11.07 -16.95
C SER A 110 -8.28 -12.06 -17.26
N GLN A 111 -7.23 -12.05 -16.44
CA GLN A 111 -6.10 -12.95 -16.57
C GLN A 111 -5.85 -13.69 -15.27
N PRO A 112 -5.71 -15.03 -15.30
CA PRO A 112 -5.41 -15.80 -14.11
C PRO A 112 -4.03 -15.41 -13.59
N LEU A 113 -3.95 -15.18 -12.28
CA LEU A 113 -2.73 -14.85 -11.57
C LEU A 113 -2.84 -15.42 -10.14
N PRO A 114 -2.44 -16.68 -9.92
CA PRO A 114 -2.66 -17.34 -8.63
C PRO A 114 -2.07 -16.59 -7.43
N GLY A 115 -2.90 -16.38 -6.42
CA GLY A 115 -2.58 -15.59 -5.23
C GLY A 115 -2.13 -14.18 -5.60
N ALA A 116 -2.85 -13.52 -6.52
CA ALA A 116 -2.63 -12.14 -6.87
C ALA A 116 -2.84 -11.24 -5.65
N ARG A 117 -1.95 -10.27 -5.48
CA ARG A 117 -2.00 -9.37 -4.32
C ARG A 117 -1.84 -7.92 -4.71
N TYR A 118 -0.98 -7.62 -5.69
CA TYR A 118 -0.52 -6.27 -5.96
C TYR A 118 -0.64 -5.91 -7.44
N GLY A 119 -0.93 -4.64 -7.69
CA GLY A 119 -1.05 -4.00 -8.98
C GLY A 119 -0.19 -2.74 -8.97
N LEU A 120 0.46 -2.47 -10.09
CA LEU A 120 1.29 -1.29 -10.32
C LEU A 120 1.08 -0.80 -11.76
N THR A 121 1.11 0.52 -11.94
CA THR A 121 1.18 1.13 -13.27
C THR A 121 2.63 1.51 -13.56
N LEU A 122 3.18 1.00 -14.67
CA LEU A 122 4.51 1.36 -15.17
C LEU A 122 4.50 2.75 -15.84
N LYS A 123 5.69 3.26 -16.14
CA LYS A 123 5.87 4.62 -16.70
C LYS A 123 5.12 4.82 -18.03
N ASP A 124 5.09 3.79 -18.87
CA ASP A 124 4.41 3.77 -20.17
C ASP A 124 2.88 3.54 -20.06
N GLY A 125 2.39 3.36 -18.84
CA GLY A 125 0.99 3.10 -18.54
C GLY A 125 0.58 1.63 -18.61
N ALA A 126 1.53 0.71 -18.85
CA ALA A 126 1.30 -0.73 -18.71
C ALA A 126 1.00 -1.11 -17.26
N PHE A 127 0.31 -2.23 -17.07
CA PHE A 127 -0.01 -2.74 -15.74
C PHE A 127 0.88 -3.92 -15.39
N VAL A 128 1.26 -4.00 -14.12
CA VAL A 128 1.94 -5.16 -13.56
C VAL A 128 1.11 -5.71 -12.41
N GLY A 129 0.69 -6.96 -12.54
CA GLY A 129 0.12 -7.76 -11.46
C GLY A 129 1.17 -8.64 -10.81
N LEU A 130 1.20 -8.71 -9.47
CA LEU A 130 2.05 -9.64 -8.73
C LEU A 130 1.22 -10.78 -8.12
N GLY A 131 1.53 -12.00 -8.57
CA GLY A 131 1.05 -13.25 -8.00
C GLY A 131 2.02 -13.88 -7.02
N THR A 132 1.66 -15.07 -6.53
CA THR A 132 2.49 -15.81 -5.57
C THR A 132 3.76 -16.40 -6.20
N ARG A 133 3.75 -16.64 -7.51
CA ARG A 133 4.87 -17.27 -8.25
C ARG A 133 5.42 -16.43 -9.39
N GLU A 134 4.60 -15.57 -9.97
CA GLU A 134 4.92 -14.83 -11.19
C GLU A 134 4.43 -13.39 -11.11
N LEU A 135 5.01 -12.56 -11.98
CA LEU A 135 4.53 -11.24 -12.36
C LEU A 135 3.88 -11.33 -13.73
N LEU A 136 2.76 -10.63 -13.88
CA LEU A 136 2.03 -10.50 -15.13
C LEU A 136 2.09 -9.05 -15.60
N LEU A 137 2.71 -8.81 -16.75
CA LEU A 137 2.72 -7.54 -17.44
C LEU A 137 1.60 -7.52 -18.47
N LEU A 138 0.66 -6.58 -18.31
CA LEU A 138 -0.37 -6.26 -19.30
C LEU A 138 0.04 -4.98 -20.03
N PRO A 139 0.35 -5.05 -21.34
CA PRO A 139 0.85 -3.89 -22.07
C PRO A 139 -0.19 -2.76 -22.14
N ASN A 140 0.29 -1.56 -22.46
CA ASN A 140 -0.60 -0.45 -22.79
C ASN A 140 -0.98 -0.54 -24.28
N PRO A 141 -2.26 -0.76 -24.64
CA PRO A 141 -2.66 -0.86 -26.05
C PRO A 141 -2.44 0.44 -26.82
N ASP A 142 -2.32 1.58 -26.12
CA ASP A 142 -2.01 2.87 -26.73
C ASP A 142 -0.51 3.04 -27.07
N THR A 143 0.38 2.19 -26.53
CA THR A 143 1.79 2.16 -26.92
C THR A 143 1.98 1.18 -28.07
N LYS A 144 2.23 1.70 -29.27
CA LYS A 144 2.48 0.89 -30.48
C LYS A 144 3.91 0.35 -30.49
N ARG A 145 4.24 -0.62 -29.62
CA ARG A 145 5.53 -1.32 -29.66
C ARG A 145 5.37 -2.71 -30.23
N GLU A 146 6.34 -3.12 -31.03
CA GLU A 146 6.36 -4.45 -31.64
C GLU A 146 6.47 -5.57 -30.58
N ASP A 147 7.05 -5.26 -29.41
CA ASP A 147 7.25 -6.19 -28.29
C ASP A 147 6.21 -6.04 -27.16
N ASP A 148 5.11 -5.31 -27.39
CA ASP A 148 4.04 -5.11 -26.40
C ASP A 148 3.03 -6.28 -26.44
N VAL A 149 3.47 -7.42 -25.93
CA VAL A 149 2.64 -8.60 -25.69
C VAL A 149 2.50 -8.80 -24.18
N GLU A 150 1.39 -9.42 -23.77
CA GLU A 150 1.27 -9.96 -22.41
C GLU A 150 2.53 -10.79 -22.08
N LEU A 151 3.16 -10.48 -20.96
CA LEU A 151 4.39 -11.14 -20.54
C LEU A 151 4.24 -11.66 -19.11
N ARG A 152 4.54 -12.95 -18.94
CA ARG A 152 4.66 -13.59 -17.63
C ARG A 152 6.14 -13.76 -17.29
N THR A 153 6.53 -13.29 -16.13
CA THR A 153 7.91 -13.36 -15.64
C THR A 153 7.96 -13.95 -14.24
N PRO A 154 9.09 -14.50 -13.79
CA PRO A 154 9.27 -14.89 -12.40
C PRO A 154 8.93 -13.72 -11.47
N ARG A 155 8.48 -14.01 -10.24
CA ARG A 155 8.18 -12.93 -9.28
C ARG A 155 9.44 -12.21 -8.80
N VAL A 156 9.26 -11.00 -8.28
CA VAL A 156 10.25 -10.36 -7.41
C VAL A 156 10.14 -10.86 -5.97
N SER A 157 11.21 -10.70 -5.19
CA SER A 157 11.13 -10.90 -3.74
C SER A 157 10.19 -9.84 -3.14
N VAL A 158 9.22 -10.26 -2.34
CA VAL A 158 8.33 -9.38 -1.57
C VAL A 158 7.99 -10.03 -0.23
N PHE A 159 7.93 -9.20 0.80
CA PHE A 159 7.44 -9.55 2.14
C PHE A 159 6.16 -8.78 2.46
N PRO A 160 5.32 -9.25 3.41
CA PRO A 160 4.16 -8.50 3.87
C PRO A 160 4.55 -7.08 4.27
N GLY A 161 3.91 -6.06 3.68
CA GLY A 161 4.24 -4.65 3.89
C GLY A 161 5.25 -4.04 2.90
N SER A 162 5.77 -4.82 1.96
CA SER A 162 6.66 -4.30 0.91
C SER A 162 5.93 -3.34 -0.01
N GLN A 163 6.59 -2.25 -0.38
CA GLN A 163 6.07 -1.26 -1.31
C GLN A 163 6.68 -1.47 -2.69
N LEU A 164 5.86 -1.33 -3.73
CA LEU A 164 6.28 -1.40 -5.12
C LEU A 164 6.13 -0.04 -5.78
N PHE A 165 7.15 0.37 -6.53
CA PHE A 165 7.17 1.61 -7.28
C PHE A 165 7.61 1.32 -8.71
N ALA A 166 6.95 1.93 -9.69
CA ALA A 166 7.47 1.94 -11.05
C ALA A 166 8.69 2.88 -11.10
N ASP A 167 9.74 2.46 -11.78
CA ASP A 167 10.81 3.37 -12.14
C ASP A 167 10.25 4.45 -13.09
N ARG A 168 10.64 5.71 -12.86
CA ARG A 168 10.19 6.85 -13.67
C ARG A 168 11.13 7.16 -14.83
N ARG A 169 12.29 6.54 -14.86
CA ARG A 169 13.33 6.66 -15.89
C ARG A 169 13.22 5.49 -16.85
N GLU A 170 13.22 4.26 -16.34
CA GLU A 170 13.08 3.04 -17.14
C GLU A 170 11.65 2.50 -17.11
N GLU A 171 11.13 2.08 -18.26
CA GLU A 171 9.70 1.73 -18.38
C GLU A 171 9.37 0.34 -17.85
N ARG A 172 10.32 -0.59 -17.91
CA ARG A 172 10.14 -1.98 -17.46
C ARG A 172 10.72 -2.24 -16.08
N ASP A 173 11.21 -1.22 -15.39
CA ASP A 173 11.82 -1.41 -14.08
C ASP A 173 10.85 -1.11 -12.96
N ILE A 174 10.96 -1.91 -11.90
CA ILE A 174 10.25 -1.73 -10.66
C ILE A 174 11.24 -1.69 -9.50
N TRP A 175 10.92 -0.86 -8.52
CA TRP A 175 11.61 -0.79 -7.25
C TRP A 175 10.76 -1.44 -6.17
N VAL A 176 11.39 -2.26 -5.35
CA VAL A 176 10.79 -2.88 -4.18
C VAL A 176 11.48 -2.36 -2.94
N HIS A 177 10.68 -1.86 -2.01
CA HIS A 177 11.11 -1.48 -0.68
C HIS A 177 10.54 -2.48 0.33
N HIS A 178 11.40 -3.11 1.14
CA HIS A 178 10.97 -4.04 2.17
C HIS A 178 10.77 -3.33 3.52
N PRO A 179 9.76 -3.69 4.31
CA PRO A 179 9.38 -2.93 5.50
C PRO A 179 10.35 -3.06 6.68
N PHE A 180 11.25 -4.04 6.66
CA PHE A 180 12.25 -4.30 7.71
C PHE A 180 13.68 -4.03 7.25
N ASP A 181 13.83 -3.52 6.03
CA ASP A 181 15.13 -3.24 5.44
C ASP A 181 15.26 -1.75 5.19
N ALA A 182 16.49 -1.25 5.28
CA ALA A 182 16.84 0.11 4.92
C ALA A 182 17.40 0.12 3.49
N SER A 183 16.73 -0.54 2.55
CA SER A 183 17.22 -0.71 1.18
C SER A 183 16.10 -0.72 0.14
N LEU A 184 16.40 -0.23 -1.06
CA LEU A 184 15.58 -0.35 -2.26
C LEU A 184 16.21 -1.32 -3.26
N TYR A 185 15.36 -2.14 -3.85
CA TYR A 185 15.76 -3.21 -4.74
C TYR A 185 15.16 -2.99 -6.13
N ARG A 186 16.01 -2.86 -7.14
CA ARG A 186 15.59 -2.68 -8.53
C ARG A 186 15.50 -4.01 -9.26
N TYR A 187 14.43 -4.19 -10.01
CA TYR A 187 14.21 -5.34 -10.88
C TYR A 187 13.73 -4.88 -12.24
N GLU A 188 14.16 -5.57 -13.28
CA GLU A 188 13.66 -5.38 -14.65
C GLU A 188 12.60 -6.46 -14.94
N VAL A 189 11.41 -6.03 -15.37
CA VAL A 189 10.31 -6.92 -15.78
C VAL A 189 10.59 -7.39 -17.20
N ALA A 190 11.40 -8.44 -17.30
CA ALA A 190 11.83 -9.06 -18.55
C ALA A 190 11.78 -10.60 -18.45
N PRO A 191 11.72 -11.32 -19.58
CA PRO A 191 11.82 -12.78 -19.58
C PRO A 191 13.07 -13.25 -18.82
N SER A 192 12.91 -14.24 -17.94
CA SER A 192 13.99 -14.79 -17.13
C SER A 192 13.74 -16.27 -16.86
N THR A 193 14.81 -17.06 -16.84
CA THR A 193 14.78 -18.50 -16.50
C THR A 193 14.97 -18.75 -15.00
N SER A 194 15.28 -17.71 -14.22
CA SER A 194 15.45 -17.78 -12.78
C SER A 194 14.12 -17.98 -12.04
N VAL A 195 14.16 -18.54 -10.83
CA VAL A 195 12.95 -18.70 -9.98
C VAL A 195 12.41 -17.35 -9.51
N LEU A 196 13.28 -16.36 -9.35
CA LEU A 196 12.96 -14.97 -9.04
C LEU A 196 13.61 -14.07 -10.10
N LEU A 197 13.02 -12.91 -10.37
CA LEU A 197 13.67 -11.91 -11.20
C LEU A 197 15.02 -11.50 -10.59
N PRO A 198 16.10 -11.45 -11.40
CA PRO A 198 17.39 -11.04 -10.92
C PRO A 198 17.35 -9.56 -10.50
N MET A 199 17.86 -9.29 -9.32
CA MET A 199 18.06 -7.94 -8.80
C MET A 199 19.14 -7.22 -9.61
N LYS A 200 18.84 -6.02 -10.08
CA LYS A 200 19.74 -5.19 -10.90
C LYS A 200 20.58 -4.24 -10.06
N GLU A 201 19.98 -3.66 -9.02
CA GLU A 201 20.56 -2.59 -8.22
C GLU A 201 20.02 -2.65 -6.79
N VAL A 202 20.86 -2.27 -5.82
CA VAL A 202 20.48 -2.06 -4.42
C VAL A 202 20.89 -0.66 -4.02
N VAL A 203 19.98 0.06 -3.38
CA VAL A 203 20.21 1.42 -2.88
C VAL A 203 19.93 1.46 -1.38
N GLU A 204 20.96 1.71 -0.58
CA GLU A 204 20.82 1.84 0.87
C GLU A 204 20.15 3.17 1.27
N LEU A 205 19.19 3.10 2.18
CA LEU A 205 18.45 4.21 2.77
C LEU A 205 19.09 4.59 4.10
N LYS A 206 19.94 5.61 4.07
CA LYS A 206 20.66 6.09 5.25
C LYS A 206 19.70 6.43 6.40
N ASP A 207 19.99 5.89 7.59
CA ASP A 207 19.28 6.14 8.85
C ASP A 207 17.77 5.83 8.83
N PHE A 208 17.31 5.03 7.86
CA PHE A 208 15.89 4.80 7.65
C PHE A 208 15.24 4.04 8.83
N ASP A 209 14.22 4.66 9.43
CA ASP A 209 13.49 4.16 10.61
C ASP A 209 12.14 3.51 10.26
N HIS A 210 12.03 2.99 9.03
CA HIS A 210 10.77 2.49 8.46
C HIS A 210 9.67 3.57 8.38
N GLY A 211 10.07 4.84 8.26
CA GLY A 211 9.18 5.98 8.05
C GLY A 211 8.50 5.98 6.69
N ALA A 212 7.77 7.06 6.42
CA ALA A 212 7.09 7.24 5.15
C ALA A 212 8.08 7.36 3.99
N PHE A 213 7.67 6.85 2.83
CA PHE A 213 8.52 6.68 1.67
C PHE A 213 7.70 6.90 0.39
N ALA A 214 8.27 7.57 -0.63
CA ALA A 214 7.64 7.78 -1.93
C ALA A 214 8.66 8.00 -3.06
N GLY A 215 8.34 7.51 -4.27
CA GLY A 215 9.05 7.84 -5.51
C GLY A 215 8.53 9.15 -6.15
N LEU A 216 9.44 9.98 -6.64
CA LEU A 216 9.14 11.24 -7.33
C LEU A 216 9.19 11.09 -8.85
N ALA A 217 8.58 12.05 -9.55
CA ALA A 217 8.53 12.08 -11.02
C ALA A 217 9.91 12.17 -11.70
N ASN A 218 10.96 12.66 -11.03
CA ASN A 218 12.34 12.67 -11.57
C ASN A 218 13.10 11.35 -11.33
N GLY A 219 12.47 10.32 -10.78
CA GLY A 219 13.10 9.03 -10.47
C GLY A 219 13.92 9.01 -9.17
N SER A 220 13.93 10.10 -8.40
CA SER A 220 14.44 10.08 -7.02
C SER A 220 13.37 9.57 -6.06
N PHE A 221 13.80 9.19 -4.86
CA PHE A 221 12.94 8.81 -3.75
C PHE A 221 13.09 9.79 -2.60
N VAL A 222 12.00 10.00 -1.86
CA VAL A 222 11.98 10.79 -0.62
C VAL A 222 11.48 9.91 0.50
N TYR A 223 12.15 9.98 1.62
CA TYR A 223 11.79 9.24 2.82
C TYR A 223 11.94 10.08 4.08
N SER A 224 11.24 9.69 5.13
CA SER A 224 11.31 10.33 6.44
C SER A 224 12.04 9.45 7.45
N VAL A 225 12.79 10.09 8.35
CA VAL A 225 13.28 9.51 9.61
C VAL A 225 12.73 10.38 10.74
N GLY A 226 11.73 9.89 11.48
CA GLY A 226 10.91 10.75 12.33
C GLY A 226 10.25 11.90 11.55
N LYS A 227 10.72 13.14 11.76
CA LYS A 227 10.29 14.36 11.03
C LYS A 227 11.33 14.88 10.02
N GLN A 228 12.51 14.27 9.98
CA GLN A 228 13.60 14.62 9.08
C GLN A 228 13.35 14.00 7.70
N LEU A 229 13.38 14.80 6.64
CA LEU A 229 13.29 14.30 5.27
C LEU A 229 14.67 14.09 4.65
N TYR A 230 14.76 13.02 3.86
CA TYR A 230 15.90 12.68 3.02
C TYR A 230 15.43 12.48 1.58
N GLN A 231 16.30 12.78 0.62
CA GLN A 231 16.11 12.48 -0.78
C GLN A 231 17.28 11.66 -1.29
N ILE A 232 17.00 10.61 -2.06
CA ILE A 232 18.01 9.76 -2.67
C ILE A 232 17.74 9.58 -4.16
N TYR A 233 18.80 9.67 -4.95
CA TYR A 233 18.78 9.34 -6.37
C TYR A 233 19.39 7.95 -6.54
N PRO A 234 18.82 7.05 -7.37
CA PRO A 234 19.47 5.80 -7.73
C PRO A 234 20.92 6.02 -8.21
N GLY A 235 21.87 5.25 -7.68
CA GLY A 235 23.32 5.44 -7.88
C GLY A 235 23.96 6.63 -7.14
N GLY A 236 23.20 7.41 -6.37
CA GLY A 236 23.66 8.60 -5.65
C GLY A 236 23.68 8.42 -4.12
N LYS A 237 24.21 9.44 -3.41
CA LYS A 237 24.16 9.50 -1.94
C LYS A 237 22.84 10.11 -1.46
N ALA A 238 22.33 9.63 -0.33
CA ALA A 238 21.21 10.27 0.36
C ALA A 238 21.57 11.71 0.76
N LYS A 239 20.71 12.66 0.39
CA LYS A 239 20.78 14.07 0.77
C LYS A 239 19.77 14.34 1.88
N GLN A 240 20.24 14.83 3.02
CA GLN A 240 19.38 15.35 4.08
C GLN A 240 18.78 16.70 3.64
N LEU A 241 17.45 16.85 3.73
CA LEU A 241 16.76 18.06 3.26
C LEU A 241 16.38 19.04 4.39
N GLY A 242 15.91 18.50 5.52
CA GLY A 242 15.55 19.27 6.72
C GLY A 242 14.45 18.61 7.54
N GLU A 243 14.18 19.17 8.72
CA GLU A 243 13.09 18.74 9.59
C GLU A 243 11.79 19.51 9.29
N LEU A 244 10.66 18.83 9.40
CA LEU A 244 9.33 19.42 9.24
C LEU A 244 8.78 19.94 10.58
N SER A 245 9.09 21.20 10.90
CA SER A 245 8.60 21.87 12.12
C SER A 245 7.07 22.04 12.15
N ASP A 246 6.43 22.13 10.98
CA ASP A 246 4.98 22.37 10.88
C ASP A 246 4.14 21.13 11.19
N LEU A 247 4.74 19.94 11.30
CA LEU A 247 4.03 18.71 11.66
C LEU A 247 4.15 18.46 13.15
N SER A 248 3.02 18.15 13.80
CA SER A 248 3.00 17.88 15.24
C SER A 248 3.39 16.44 15.54
N ALA A 249 3.07 15.50 14.66
CA ALA A 249 3.31 14.07 14.82
C ALA A 249 4.35 13.49 13.84
N LYS A 250 4.62 12.18 13.92
CA LYS A 250 5.48 11.45 12.99
C LYS A 250 4.88 11.53 11.57
N VAL A 251 5.76 11.58 10.57
CA VAL A 251 5.35 11.48 9.17
C VAL A 251 4.78 10.09 8.90
N TRP A 252 3.53 10.04 8.44
CA TRP A 252 2.84 8.79 8.10
C TRP A 252 2.81 8.52 6.59
N ARG A 253 2.72 9.56 5.77
CA ARG A 253 2.66 9.41 4.31
C ARG A 253 3.42 10.53 3.61
N ILE A 254 4.18 10.17 2.59
CA ILE A 254 4.72 11.09 1.59
C ILE A 254 4.01 10.78 0.28
N LEU A 255 3.59 11.82 -0.42
CA LEU A 255 2.73 11.76 -1.58
C LEU A 255 3.35 12.60 -2.70
N PRO A 256 3.65 12.02 -3.86
CA PRO A 256 4.27 12.76 -4.95
C PRO A 256 3.35 13.85 -5.48
N THR A 257 3.93 14.92 -6.00
CA THR A 257 3.19 15.93 -6.78
C THR A 257 3.61 15.87 -8.25
N ARG A 258 2.96 16.67 -9.11
CA ARG A 258 3.40 16.85 -10.49
C ARG A 258 4.79 17.47 -10.60
N ARG A 259 5.13 18.35 -9.65
CA ARG A 259 6.42 19.05 -9.63
C ARG A 259 7.47 18.14 -9.01
N ILE A 260 8.59 17.99 -9.71
CA ILE A 260 9.69 17.11 -9.30
C ILE A 260 10.36 17.53 -7.99
N ASP A 261 10.19 18.79 -7.61
CA ASP A 261 10.76 19.42 -6.42
C ASP A 261 9.71 19.61 -5.30
N GLN A 262 8.57 18.94 -5.37
CA GLN A 262 7.49 19.08 -4.41
C GLN A 262 6.87 17.75 -4.00
N VAL A 263 6.56 17.64 -2.71
CA VAL A 263 5.81 16.51 -2.13
C VAL A 263 4.76 17.02 -1.17
N TRP A 264 3.71 16.24 -1.00
CA TRP A 264 2.86 16.34 0.18
C TRP A 264 3.39 15.43 1.26
N VAL A 265 3.47 15.95 2.47
CA VAL A 265 3.82 15.18 3.67
C VAL A 265 2.66 15.23 4.62
N MET A 266 2.22 14.06 5.07
CA MET A 266 1.10 13.92 5.98
C MET A 266 1.59 13.29 7.28
N ASP A 267 1.24 13.91 8.40
CA ASP A 267 1.47 13.33 9.71
C ASP A 267 0.32 12.41 10.14
N GLU A 268 0.53 11.73 11.24
CA GLU A 268 -0.47 10.85 11.84
C GLU A 268 -1.78 11.57 12.21
N THR A 269 -1.76 12.87 12.50
CA THR A 269 -2.99 13.61 12.81
C THR A 269 -3.87 13.83 11.57
N GLY A 270 -3.32 13.61 10.38
CA GLY A 270 -3.96 13.87 9.10
C GLY A 270 -3.76 15.29 8.60
N LYS A 271 -2.88 16.07 9.23
CA LYS A 271 -2.41 17.33 8.67
C LYS A 271 -1.52 17.01 7.48
N ALA A 272 -1.83 17.60 6.32
CA ALA A 272 -1.00 17.51 5.13
C ALA A 272 -0.31 18.85 4.87
N VAL A 273 0.99 18.85 4.61
CA VAL A 273 1.74 20.05 4.20
C VAL A 273 2.43 19.79 2.88
N ARG A 274 2.38 20.77 1.96
CA ARG A 274 3.10 20.70 0.70
C ARG A 274 4.48 21.33 0.87
N VAL A 275 5.51 20.54 0.66
CA VAL A 275 6.90 20.89 0.92
C VAL A 275 7.66 21.02 -0.39
N ASN A 276 8.40 22.12 -0.55
CA ASN A 276 9.40 22.26 -1.61
C ASN A 276 10.72 21.61 -1.17
N LEU A 277 11.25 20.71 -1.99
CA LEU A 277 12.50 19.98 -1.80
C LEU A 277 13.67 20.82 -2.34
N ALA A 278 14.08 21.83 -1.59
CA ALA A 278 15.28 22.61 -1.86
C ALA A 278 16.33 22.37 -0.75
N ASP A 279 17.46 23.08 -0.79
CA ASP A 279 18.47 23.04 0.29
C ASP A 279 17.91 23.42 1.66
N ARG A 280 16.76 24.12 1.68
CA ARG A 280 15.93 24.32 2.86
C ARG A 280 14.50 23.97 2.51
N LEU A 281 13.89 23.11 3.32
CA LEU A 281 12.46 22.81 3.21
C LEU A 281 11.65 24.09 3.36
N ARG A 282 10.69 24.29 2.44
CA ARG A 282 9.72 25.37 2.53
C ARG A 282 8.31 24.80 2.39
N VAL A 283 7.48 25.02 3.40
CA VAL A 283 6.07 24.70 3.33
C VAL A 283 5.36 25.76 2.48
N SER A 284 4.61 25.29 1.48
CA SER A 284 3.95 26.14 0.47
C SER A 284 2.42 26.10 0.55
N SER A 285 1.87 25.13 1.28
CA SER A 285 0.43 24.97 1.52
C SER A 285 0.23 23.96 2.65
N ALA A 286 -0.91 24.06 3.33
CA ALA A 286 -1.34 23.08 4.32
C ALA A 286 -2.82 22.76 4.12
N LEU A 287 -3.17 21.49 4.30
CA LEU A 287 -4.54 21.00 4.32
C LEU A 287 -4.82 20.42 5.70
N SER A 288 -5.83 20.98 6.36
CA SER A 288 -6.36 20.41 7.59
C SER A 288 -7.26 19.21 7.26
N SER A 289 -7.39 18.28 8.22
CA SER A 289 -8.40 17.24 8.13
C SER A 289 -9.78 17.87 8.29
N PRO A 290 -10.77 17.52 7.46
CA PRO A 290 -12.12 18.04 7.61
C PRO A 290 -12.74 17.50 8.89
N GLU A 291 -13.46 18.37 9.59
CA GLU A 291 -14.18 18.05 10.81
C GLU A 291 -15.57 17.51 10.49
N HIS A 292 -16.05 16.54 11.26
CA HIS A 292 -17.44 16.11 11.17
C HIS A 292 -18.30 17.04 12.03
N LYS A 293 -19.14 17.88 11.41
CA LYS A 293 -20.22 18.58 12.13
C LYS A 293 -21.38 17.60 12.35
N PRO A 294 -21.68 17.18 13.59
CA PRO A 294 -22.82 16.32 13.84
C PRO A 294 -24.12 17.05 13.49
N SER A 295 -25.02 16.37 12.78
CA SER A 295 -26.31 16.92 12.33
C SER A 295 -27.28 17.25 13.48
N ASP A 296 -27.10 16.60 14.64
CA ASP A 296 -28.12 16.53 15.70
C ASP A 296 -27.62 17.06 17.06
N GLY A 297 -26.99 18.23 17.08
CA GLY A 297 -26.76 18.99 18.33
C GLY A 297 -25.89 18.34 19.41
N ALA A 298 -25.25 17.19 19.15
CA ALA A 298 -24.39 16.50 20.10
C ALA A 298 -22.96 17.07 20.14
N GLU A 299 -22.43 17.18 21.36
CA GLU A 299 -21.14 17.76 21.75
C GLU A 299 -19.93 17.29 20.92
N VAL A 300 -19.18 18.30 20.46
CA VAL A 300 -17.81 18.25 19.89
C VAL A 300 -17.68 17.43 18.59
N ALA A 301 -17.55 18.15 17.48
CA ALA A 301 -17.09 17.62 16.21
C ALA A 301 -15.80 16.82 16.42
N LYS A 302 -15.84 15.50 16.23
CA LYS A 302 -14.62 14.68 16.24
C LYS A 302 -13.98 14.74 14.84
N PRO A 303 -12.66 14.98 14.74
CA PRO A 303 -11.97 14.95 13.47
C PRO A 303 -12.05 13.54 12.88
N LEU A 304 -12.34 13.45 11.58
CA LEU A 304 -12.25 12.17 10.89
C LEU A 304 -10.77 11.80 10.76
N LYS A 305 -10.41 10.56 11.10
CA LYS A 305 -9.04 10.08 10.98
C LYS A 305 -8.79 9.64 9.53
N PRO A 306 -7.64 9.98 8.92
CA PRO A 306 -7.32 9.45 7.60
C PRO A 306 -6.99 7.97 7.69
N PHE A 307 -7.66 7.18 6.86
CA PHE A 307 -7.42 5.75 6.73
C PHE A 307 -6.45 5.44 5.58
N ASP A 308 -6.69 6.04 4.41
CA ASP A 308 -5.81 5.97 3.25
C ASP A 308 -5.76 7.32 2.53
N THR A 309 -4.63 7.58 1.89
CA THR A 309 -4.42 8.79 1.09
C THR A 309 -3.58 8.45 -0.13
N ILE A 310 -3.97 9.02 -1.27
CA ILE A 310 -3.22 9.00 -2.52
C ILE A 310 -3.24 10.39 -3.16
N SER A 311 -2.21 10.70 -3.93
CA SER A 311 -2.15 11.92 -4.73
C SER A 311 -1.95 11.60 -6.20
N SER A 312 -2.44 12.51 -7.03
CA SER A 312 -2.05 12.65 -8.41
C SER A 312 -1.32 14.00 -8.59
N GLY A 313 -0.94 14.31 -9.83
CA GLY A 313 -0.32 15.59 -10.14
C GLY A 313 -1.24 16.80 -9.94
N ARG A 314 -2.55 16.63 -9.76
CA ARG A 314 -3.52 17.72 -9.57
C ARG A 314 -4.42 17.58 -8.34
N TYR A 315 -4.49 16.40 -7.74
CA TYR A 315 -5.46 16.11 -6.69
C TYR A 315 -4.85 15.33 -5.54
N ILE A 316 -5.48 15.43 -4.37
CA ILE A 316 -5.22 14.57 -3.22
C ILE A 316 -6.56 13.97 -2.81
N ALA A 317 -6.64 12.64 -2.86
CA ALA A 317 -7.78 11.91 -2.35
C ALA A 317 -7.45 11.35 -0.96
N ARG A 318 -8.34 11.60 0.00
CA ARG A 318 -8.29 11.13 1.37
C ARG A 318 -9.53 10.32 1.65
N LEU A 319 -9.32 9.11 2.14
CA LEU A 319 -10.36 8.26 2.67
C LEU A 319 -10.35 8.40 4.18
N LEU A 320 -11.44 8.91 4.72
CA LEU A 320 -11.56 9.29 6.12
C LEU A 320 -12.54 8.37 6.83
N VAL A 321 -12.24 8.04 8.07
CA VAL A 321 -13.10 7.20 8.93
C VAL A 321 -13.50 7.97 10.19
N GLY A 322 -14.81 8.02 10.42
CA GLY A 322 -15.41 8.57 11.62
C GLY A 322 -15.72 7.50 12.65
N SER A 323 -15.62 7.87 13.93
CA SER A 323 -16.13 7.05 15.03
C SER A 323 -17.66 7.17 15.11
N GLY A 324 -18.37 6.05 14.99
CA GLY A 324 -19.81 5.96 15.26
C GLY A 324 -20.09 4.96 16.39
N LYS A 325 -21.22 5.12 17.10
CA LYS A 325 -21.61 4.23 18.20
C LYS A 325 -22.04 2.83 17.73
N SER A 326 -22.56 2.70 16.50
CA SER A 326 -23.06 1.45 15.92
C SER A 326 -22.42 1.08 14.58
N GLU A 327 -21.94 2.08 13.81
CA GLU A 327 -21.37 1.87 12.49
C GLU A 327 -20.31 2.92 12.17
N ARG A 328 -19.21 2.49 11.51
CA ARG A 328 -18.17 3.42 11.06
C ARG A 328 -18.63 4.15 9.81
N ARG A 329 -18.52 5.47 9.84
CA ARG A 329 -18.82 6.32 8.69
C ARG A 329 -17.57 6.55 7.87
N TRP A 330 -17.68 6.28 6.58
CA TRP A 330 -16.60 6.45 5.61
C TRP A 330 -16.90 7.65 4.76
N LYS A 331 -15.87 8.47 4.50
CA LYS A 331 -16.01 9.64 3.65
C LYS A 331 -14.83 9.73 2.70
N LEU A 332 -15.14 9.89 1.42
CA LEU A 332 -14.16 10.24 0.40
C LEU A 332 -14.10 11.77 0.28
N VAL A 333 -12.89 12.29 0.40
CA VAL A 333 -12.59 13.72 0.20
C VAL A 333 -11.52 13.85 -0.87
N VAL A 334 -11.78 14.63 -1.90
CA VAL A 334 -10.79 14.98 -2.92
C VAL A 334 -10.65 16.49 -2.99
N ASP A 335 -9.43 16.96 -2.74
CA ASP A 335 -9.06 18.37 -2.89
C ASP A 335 -8.12 18.53 -4.07
N ASP A 336 -8.16 19.67 -4.74
CA ASP A 336 -7.12 20.05 -5.70
C ASP A 336 -5.85 20.53 -4.97
N LEU A 337 -4.77 20.77 -5.72
CA LEU A 337 -3.50 21.25 -5.14
C LEU A 337 -3.56 22.68 -4.55
N SER A 338 -4.65 23.43 -4.76
CA SER A 338 -4.88 24.71 -4.10
C SER A 338 -5.59 24.55 -2.75
N GLY A 339 -6.08 23.34 -2.45
CA GLY A 339 -6.87 23.02 -1.27
C GLY A 339 -8.38 23.23 -1.46
N LYS A 340 -8.83 23.49 -2.68
CA LYS A 340 -10.26 23.57 -2.98
C LYS A 340 -10.85 22.17 -3.04
N ARG A 341 -11.98 21.99 -2.35
CA ARG A 341 -12.75 20.74 -2.39
C ARG A 341 -13.32 20.52 -3.80
N VAL A 342 -13.03 19.36 -4.39
CA VAL A 342 -13.53 18.94 -5.70
C VAL A 342 -14.64 17.89 -5.55
N LEU A 343 -14.47 16.97 -4.59
CA LEU A 343 -15.43 15.93 -4.30
C LEU A 343 -15.49 15.69 -2.78
N GLU A 344 -16.71 15.60 -2.25
CA GLU A 344 -16.98 15.12 -0.90
C GLU A 344 -18.19 14.20 -0.93
N VAL A 345 -17.99 12.93 -0.61
CA VAL A 345 -19.05 11.92 -0.69
C VAL A 345 -18.96 11.00 0.53
N ASP A 346 -20.10 10.79 1.17
CA ASP A 346 -20.25 9.73 2.16
C ASP A 346 -20.30 8.38 1.43
N LEU A 347 -19.43 7.47 1.84
CA LEU A 347 -19.35 6.14 1.27
C LEU A 347 -20.33 5.21 2.00
N PRO A 348 -20.92 4.24 1.28
CA PRO A 348 -21.78 3.26 1.92
C PRO A 348 -20.99 2.55 3.03
N PRO A 349 -21.66 2.16 4.11
CA PRO A 349 -21.02 1.29 5.08
C PRO A 349 -20.59 -0.01 4.41
N ASP A 350 -19.54 -0.65 4.95
CA ASP A 350 -19.22 -1.99 4.51
C ASP A 350 -20.40 -2.89 4.90
N PRO A 351 -21.02 -3.64 3.96
CA PRO A 351 -22.07 -4.56 4.34
C PRO A 351 -21.47 -5.52 5.38
N LEU A 352 -21.96 -5.41 6.62
CA LEU A 352 -21.67 -6.39 7.64
C LEU A 352 -22.33 -7.67 7.13
N ASP A 353 -21.52 -8.65 6.72
CA ASP A 353 -22.04 -10.00 6.46
C ASP A 353 -22.90 -10.42 7.66
N ASP A 354 -24.10 -10.85 7.32
CA ASP A 354 -25.29 -11.27 8.05
C ASP A 354 -25.03 -12.28 9.18
N GLY A 355 -24.19 -11.89 10.15
CA GLY A 355 -23.87 -12.65 11.35
C GLY A 355 -22.69 -13.62 11.23
N LYS A 356 -21.93 -13.61 10.13
CA LYS A 356 -20.76 -14.48 9.96
C LYS A 356 -19.46 -13.77 10.36
N ALA A 357 -18.95 -14.16 11.53
CA ALA A 357 -17.63 -13.88 12.09
C ALA A 357 -17.12 -12.43 11.98
N TYR A 358 -17.32 -11.68 13.07
CA TYR A 358 -16.75 -10.34 13.29
C TYR A 358 -15.21 -10.29 13.21
N ASP A 359 -14.51 -11.43 13.27
CA ASP A 359 -13.06 -11.50 13.45
C ASP A 359 -12.23 -11.10 12.21
N ASP A 360 -12.82 -10.99 11.00
CA ASP A 360 -12.08 -10.62 9.77
C ASP A 360 -12.46 -9.23 9.18
N TRP A 361 -13.23 -8.43 9.93
CA TRP A 361 -13.75 -7.16 9.39
C TRP A 361 -12.62 -6.17 9.05
N ILE A 362 -11.55 -6.09 9.87
CA ILE A 362 -10.42 -5.18 9.62
C ILE A 362 -9.72 -5.55 8.32
N GLN A 363 -9.46 -6.85 8.06
CA GLN A 363 -8.81 -7.24 6.82
C GLN A 363 -9.73 -7.02 5.62
N ARG A 364 -11.05 -7.25 5.78
CA ARG A 364 -12.02 -6.97 4.71
C ARG A 364 -12.08 -5.48 4.36
N VAL A 365 -12.27 -4.62 5.36
CA VAL A 365 -12.27 -3.16 5.19
C VAL A 365 -10.95 -2.71 4.59
N THR A 366 -9.83 -3.18 5.13
CA THR A 366 -8.51 -2.87 4.58
C THR A 366 -8.50 -3.22 3.09
N ARG A 367 -8.82 -4.46 2.71
CA ARG A 367 -8.82 -4.90 1.32
C ARG A 367 -9.78 -4.13 0.40
N ASN A 368 -10.96 -3.71 0.86
CA ASN A 368 -12.03 -3.14 0.02
C ASN A 368 -12.16 -1.60 0.09
N PHE A 369 -11.27 -0.94 0.83
CA PHE A 369 -11.22 0.53 0.96
C PHE A 369 -9.82 1.05 0.60
N GLU A 370 -9.42 0.79 -0.62
CA GLU A 370 -8.21 1.33 -1.24
C GLU A 370 -8.54 2.48 -2.19
N LEU A 371 -7.66 3.48 -2.20
CA LEU A 371 -7.75 4.59 -3.15
C LEU A 371 -6.88 4.35 -4.39
N ALA A 372 -7.44 4.70 -5.55
CA ALA A 372 -6.69 4.95 -6.77
C ALA A 372 -7.12 6.29 -7.37
N ILE A 373 -6.21 7.01 -8.02
CA ILE A 373 -6.49 8.34 -8.58
C ILE A 373 -5.74 8.55 -9.88
N SER A 374 -6.32 9.31 -10.80
CA SER A 374 -5.73 9.69 -12.08
C SER A 374 -6.03 11.14 -12.41
N ASP A 375 -5.08 11.82 -13.08
CA ASP A 375 -5.26 13.19 -13.60
C ASP A 375 -5.90 13.23 -14.99
N ALA A 376 -5.69 12.18 -15.78
CA ALA A 376 -6.03 12.13 -17.19
C ALA A 376 -6.54 10.73 -17.58
N PRO A 377 -7.87 10.50 -17.53
CA PRO A 377 -8.91 11.43 -17.09
C PRO A 377 -8.89 11.64 -15.57
N ALA A 378 -9.50 12.75 -15.14
CA ALA A 378 -9.57 13.16 -13.74
C ALA A 378 -10.55 12.25 -12.98
N LEU A 379 -10.02 11.19 -12.39
CA LEU A 379 -10.79 10.12 -11.78
C LEU A 379 -10.28 9.82 -10.38
N VAL A 380 -11.19 9.41 -9.50
CA VAL A 380 -10.85 8.78 -8.23
C VAL A 380 -11.65 7.49 -8.10
N ALA A 381 -11.03 6.45 -7.57
CA ALA A 381 -11.69 5.19 -7.27
C ALA A 381 -11.50 4.83 -5.79
N VAL A 382 -12.54 4.25 -5.22
CA VAL A 382 -12.51 3.59 -3.91
C VAL A 382 -12.95 2.15 -4.13
N GLY A 383 -12.17 1.20 -3.67
CA GLY A 383 -12.53 -0.20 -3.83
C GLY A 383 -11.45 -1.16 -3.40
N GLY A 384 -11.50 -2.36 -4.00
CA GLY A 384 -10.59 -3.44 -3.76
C GLY A 384 -11.00 -4.69 -4.54
N PRO A 385 -10.63 -5.89 -4.07
CA PRO A 385 -10.92 -7.13 -4.79
C PRO A 385 -12.40 -7.33 -5.13
N ASN A 386 -13.33 -6.92 -4.25
CA ASN A 386 -14.75 -7.28 -4.38
C ASN A 386 -15.65 -6.18 -4.98
N ARG A 387 -15.14 -4.94 -5.08
CA ARG A 387 -15.93 -3.80 -5.55
C ARG A 387 -15.05 -2.67 -6.02
N ILE A 388 -15.57 -1.89 -6.96
CA ILE A 388 -14.99 -0.62 -7.38
C ILE A 388 -16.11 0.40 -7.47
N THR A 389 -15.93 1.56 -6.84
CA THR A 389 -16.69 2.75 -7.20
C THR A 389 -15.71 3.76 -7.80
N LEU A 390 -16.04 4.27 -8.98
CA LEU A 390 -15.26 5.23 -9.73
C LEU A 390 -16.05 6.53 -9.85
N TRP A 391 -15.42 7.66 -9.54
CA TRP A 391 -16.01 8.98 -9.72
C TRP A 391 -15.22 9.78 -10.75
N ASP A 392 -15.95 10.46 -11.63
CA ASP A 392 -15.38 11.52 -12.48
C ASP A 392 -15.28 12.82 -11.66
N LEU A 393 -14.08 13.36 -11.52
CA LEU A 393 -13.83 14.55 -10.70
C LEU A 393 -14.33 15.85 -11.35
N LYS A 394 -14.69 15.82 -12.64
CA LYS A 394 -15.29 16.96 -13.34
C LYS A 394 -16.81 16.94 -13.25
N THR A 395 -17.45 15.79 -13.46
CA THR A 395 -18.92 15.68 -13.44
C THR A 395 -19.47 15.29 -12.07
N GLN A 396 -18.62 14.75 -11.18
CA GLN A 396 -18.97 14.16 -9.88
C GLN A 396 -19.89 12.94 -9.96
N GLU A 397 -20.14 12.42 -11.17
CA GLU A 397 -20.92 11.21 -11.38
C GLU A 397 -20.12 9.97 -10.97
N SER A 398 -20.82 8.97 -10.42
CA SER A 398 -20.21 7.72 -9.97
C SER A 398 -20.67 6.53 -10.80
N GLN A 399 -19.75 5.65 -11.15
CA GLN A 399 -20.02 4.32 -11.70
C GLN A 399 -19.63 3.27 -10.66
N LYS A 400 -20.49 2.28 -10.44
CA LYS A 400 -20.27 1.21 -9.46
C LYS A 400 -20.15 -0.12 -10.16
N LEU A 401 -19.11 -0.86 -9.83
CA LEU A 401 -18.98 -2.27 -10.09
C LEU A 401 -19.01 -2.99 -8.74
N THR A 402 -20.08 -3.71 -8.49
CA THR A 402 -20.15 -4.66 -7.40
C THR A 402 -20.13 -6.03 -8.04
N ASP A 403 -19.21 -6.90 -7.65
CA ASP A 403 -19.42 -8.31 -7.93
C ASP A 403 -20.65 -8.68 -7.10
N ALA A 404 -21.82 -8.82 -7.75
CA ALA A 404 -22.85 -9.65 -7.16
C ALA A 404 -22.15 -10.99 -6.89
N PRO A 405 -22.25 -11.57 -5.68
CA PRO A 405 -21.71 -12.90 -5.47
C PRO A 405 -22.29 -13.75 -6.58
N LEU A 406 -21.44 -14.25 -7.48
CA LEU A 406 -21.83 -15.27 -8.44
C LEU A 406 -22.51 -16.32 -7.58
N ALA A 407 -23.84 -16.45 -7.75
CA ALA A 407 -24.60 -17.46 -7.04
C ALA A 407 -23.80 -18.74 -7.22
N ALA A 408 -23.36 -19.33 -6.10
CA ALA A 408 -22.60 -20.57 -6.14
C ALA A 408 -23.33 -21.47 -7.14
N PRO A 409 -22.64 -22.02 -8.16
CA PRO A 409 -23.29 -22.79 -9.20
C PRO A 409 -24.19 -23.77 -8.48
N SER A 410 -25.50 -23.64 -8.69
CA SER A 410 -26.45 -24.52 -8.03
C SER A 410 -26.00 -25.91 -8.45
N ASN A 411 -25.45 -26.66 -7.50
CA ASN A 411 -25.28 -28.08 -7.66
C ASN A 411 -26.70 -28.64 -7.68
N SER A 412 -27.38 -28.49 -8.81
CA SER A 412 -28.47 -29.36 -9.22
C SER A 412 -27.81 -30.69 -9.54
N ALA A 413 -27.47 -31.40 -8.46
CA ALA A 413 -27.11 -32.79 -8.50
C ALA A 413 -28.36 -33.61 -8.78
N ARG A 414 -28.26 -34.37 -9.88
CA ARG A 414 -28.87 -35.68 -10.16
C ARG A 414 -30.39 -35.80 -10.25
#